data_AF-A0A849YQB7-F1
#
_entry.id   AF-A0A849YQB7-F1
#
_cell.length_a   1.000
_cell.length_b   1.000
_cell.length_c   1.000
_cell.angle_alpha   90.00
_cell.angle_beta   90.00
_cell.angle_gamma   90.00
#
_symmetry.space_group_name_H-M   'P 1'
#
loop_
_entity.id
_entity.type
_entity.pdbx_description
1 polymer ?
#
loop_
_entity_poly.entity_id
_entity_poly.type
_entity_poly.pdbx_seq_one_letter_code
_entity_poly.pdbx_strand_id
1 'polypeptide(L)'
;MASPSTRFFAGAVPLAIALLLPSAALAQAAADGGQLPKDPPAVTPEGEKAKTEIADVAKDPRAKEVAGSLLDKARKALGRAHGASLAGDEEGARILSRVGLAWARASRVLLRAADTEKRADAGQAKVRDLKEKVERAKLLITETEARKGQLTAEIARAEADAKKVGAGTLDKEKKRVEKEPAKKPAKSDKPKKEKP
;
A
#
# COMPACT_ATOMS: atom_id res chain seq x y z
N MET A 1 19.98 7.93 -7.60
CA MET A 1 20.19 7.96 -9.06
C MET A 1 21.05 6.77 -9.44
N ALA A 2 20.45 5.70 -9.95
CA ALA A 2 21.13 4.59 -10.61
C ALA A 2 20.10 3.91 -11.53
N SER A 3 20.24 4.12 -12.84
CA SER A 3 19.34 3.58 -13.85
C SER A 3 19.67 2.11 -14.15
N PRO A 4 18.69 1.20 -14.26
CA PRO A 4 18.96 -0.16 -14.70
C PRO A 4 19.06 -0.23 -16.24
N SER A 5 20.24 -0.66 -16.71
CA SER A 5 20.60 -0.88 -18.10
C SER A 5 19.74 -1.96 -18.77
N THR A 6 18.99 -1.55 -19.79
CA THR A 6 18.24 -2.43 -20.70
C THR A 6 19.22 -3.09 -21.68
N ARG A 7 19.48 -4.39 -21.53
CA ARG A 7 20.22 -5.18 -22.51
C ARG A 7 19.25 -5.71 -23.57
N PHE A 8 19.27 -5.07 -24.73
CA PHE A 8 18.66 -5.55 -25.97
C PHE A 8 19.40 -6.81 -26.44
N PHE A 9 18.73 -7.96 -26.44
CA PHE A 9 19.17 -9.12 -27.20
C PHE A 9 18.53 -9.05 -28.59
N ALA A 10 19.29 -8.52 -29.54
CA ALA A 10 19.03 -8.66 -30.97
C ALA A 10 19.55 -10.01 -31.43
N GLY A 11 18.66 -10.99 -31.58
CA GLY A 11 18.95 -12.30 -32.16
C GLY A 11 18.01 -12.57 -33.30
N ALA A 12 18.40 -12.17 -34.52
CA ALA A 12 17.72 -12.50 -35.75
C ALA A 12 18.08 -13.92 -36.19
N VAL A 13 17.07 -14.79 -36.33
CA VAL A 13 17.21 -16.07 -37.04
C VAL A 13 16.08 -16.13 -38.08
N PRO A 14 16.37 -15.97 -39.37
CA PRO A 14 15.43 -16.26 -40.43
C PRO A 14 15.62 -17.73 -40.85
N LEU A 15 14.60 -18.57 -40.67
CA LEU A 15 14.54 -19.83 -41.39
C LEU A 15 13.14 -19.97 -42.00
N ALA A 16 13.10 -19.66 -43.29
CA ALA A 16 11.97 -19.87 -44.17
C ALA A 16 11.79 -21.38 -44.43
N ILE A 17 10.60 -21.90 -44.13
CA ILE A 17 10.09 -23.15 -44.72
C ILE A 17 8.70 -22.83 -45.26
N ALA A 18 8.65 -22.61 -46.57
CA ALA A 18 7.43 -22.50 -47.35
C ALA A 18 6.97 -23.90 -47.75
N LEU A 19 5.95 -24.43 -47.06
CA LEU A 19 5.14 -25.54 -47.54
C LEU A 19 3.72 -25.01 -47.79
N LEU A 20 3.50 -24.62 -49.05
CA LEU A 20 2.23 -24.17 -49.59
C LEU A 20 1.29 -25.39 -49.73
N LEU A 21 0.37 -25.57 -48.78
CA LEU A 21 -0.76 -26.49 -48.91
C LEU A 21 -2.05 -25.67 -49.14
N PRO A 22 -2.78 -25.86 -50.25
CA PRO A 22 -4.02 -25.14 -50.54
C PRO A 22 -5.20 -25.79 -49.79
N SER A 23 -5.35 -25.51 -48.50
CA SER A 23 -6.50 -25.96 -47.68
C SER A 23 -7.53 -24.85 -47.42
N ALA A 24 -7.53 -23.78 -48.21
CA ALA A 24 -8.27 -22.56 -47.91
C ALA A 24 -9.79 -22.58 -48.22
N ALA A 25 -10.36 -23.67 -48.73
CA ALA A 25 -11.72 -23.65 -49.27
C ALA A 25 -12.83 -24.21 -48.35
N LEU A 26 -12.51 -24.80 -47.19
CA LEU A 26 -13.51 -25.48 -46.34
C LEU A 26 -13.63 -24.94 -44.91
N ALA A 27 -12.90 -23.88 -44.56
CA ALA A 27 -12.95 -23.27 -43.22
C ALA A 27 -13.85 -22.01 -43.13
N GLN A 28 -14.31 -21.44 -44.26
CA GLN A 28 -15.04 -20.17 -44.26
C GLN A 28 -16.53 -20.31 -43.88
N ALA A 29 -17.13 -21.50 -44.02
CA ALA A 29 -18.56 -21.70 -43.78
C ALA A 29 -18.95 -21.79 -42.28
N ALA A 30 -17.99 -21.86 -41.36
CA ALA A 30 -18.24 -21.88 -39.91
C ALA A 30 -17.99 -20.52 -39.22
N ALA A 31 -17.52 -19.52 -39.96
CA ALA A 31 -17.22 -18.18 -39.41
C ALA A 31 -18.39 -17.20 -39.57
N ASP A 32 -19.39 -17.54 -40.39
CA ASP A 32 -20.61 -16.75 -40.49
C ASP A 32 -21.41 -16.99 -39.22
N GLY A 33 -21.23 -16.07 -38.27
CA GLY A 33 -21.63 -16.17 -36.88
C GLY A 33 -23.14 -16.16 -36.74
N GLY A 34 -23.78 -17.27 -37.09
CA GLY A 34 -25.15 -17.59 -36.73
C GLY A 34 -25.34 -17.19 -35.28
N GLN A 35 -26.17 -16.17 -35.08
CA GLN A 35 -26.27 -15.43 -33.84
C GLN A 35 -26.78 -16.40 -32.78
N LEU A 36 -25.85 -16.99 -32.01
CA LEU A 36 -26.19 -17.98 -30.99
C LEU A 36 -27.19 -17.34 -30.03
N PRO A 37 -28.23 -18.08 -29.58
CA PRO A 37 -29.16 -17.57 -28.59
C PRO A 37 -28.40 -16.99 -27.40
N LYS A 38 -28.79 -15.79 -26.94
CA LYS A 38 -28.15 -15.14 -25.78
C LYS A 38 -28.29 -15.98 -24.50
N ASP A 39 -29.34 -16.81 -24.44
CA ASP A 39 -29.61 -17.75 -23.36
C ASP A 39 -29.96 -19.12 -23.95
N PRO A 40 -28.96 -19.91 -24.38
CA PRO A 40 -29.20 -21.24 -24.94
C PRO A 40 -29.65 -22.18 -23.81
N PRO A 41 -30.70 -23.01 -23.97
CA PRO A 41 -31.14 -23.93 -22.93
C PRO A 41 -30.01 -24.89 -22.55
N ALA A 42 -29.93 -25.27 -21.27
CA ALA A 42 -28.91 -26.20 -20.85
C ALA A 42 -29.40 -27.63 -21.11
N VAL A 43 -28.60 -28.36 -21.89
CA VAL A 43 -28.93 -29.72 -22.36
C VAL A 43 -28.30 -30.80 -21.49
N THR A 44 -27.39 -30.45 -20.57
CA THR A 44 -26.77 -31.38 -19.62
C THR A 44 -26.79 -30.83 -18.19
N PRO A 45 -26.67 -31.69 -17.15
CA PRO A 45 -26.59 -31.24 -15.76
C PRO A 45 -25.43 -30.27 -15.48
N GLU A 46 -24.30 -30.42 -16.17
CA GLU A 46 -23.17 -29.47 -16.08
C GLU A 46 -23.48 -28.14 -16.75
N GLY A 47 -24.28 -28.15 -17.83
CA GLY A 47 -24.76 -26.95 -18.49
C GLY A 47 -25.64 -26.10 -17.56
N GLU A 48 -26.54 -26.74 -16.81
CA GLU A 48 -27.36 -26.05 -15.80
C GLU A 48 -26.49 -25.41 -14.70
N LYS A 49 -25.52 -26.16 -14.17
CA LYS A 49 -24.55 -25.62 -13.21
C LYS A 49 -23.79 -24.43 -13.79
N ALA A 50 -23.36 -24.51 -15.06
CA ALA A 50 -22.67 -23.40 -15.71
C ALA A 50 -23.57 -22.16 -15.83
N LYS A 51 -24.87 -22.32 -16.16
CA LYS A 51 -25.82 -21.21 -16.19
C LYS A 51 -25.98 -20.55 -14.83
N THR A 52 -26.19 -21.33 -13.78
CA THR A 52 -26.30 -20.81 -12.40
C THR A 52 -25.05 -20.02 -12.03
N GLU A 53 -23.86 -20.56 -12.31
CA GLU A 53 -22.58 -19.91 -12.04
C GLU A 53 -22.41 -18.61 -12.84
N ILE A 54 -22.76 -18.58 -14.13
CA ILE A 54 -22.74 -17.38 -14.96
C ILE A 54 -23.70 -16.32 -14.40
N ALA A 55 -24.92 -16.71 -14.02
CA ALA A 55 -25.92 -15.81 -13.47
C ALA A 55 -25.47 -15.23 -12.12
N ASP A 56 -24.88 -16.05 -11.25
CA ASP A 56 -24.34 -15.60 -9.97
C ASP A 56 -23.18 -14.63 -10.13
N VAL A 57 -22.25 -14.90 -11.05
CA VAL A 57 -21.13 -13.99 -11.34
C VAL A 57 -21.64 -12.69 -11.95
N ALA A 58 -22.65 -12.74 -12.82
CA ALA A 58 -23.23 -11.55 -13.47
C ALA A 58 -23.97 -10.61 -12.49
N LYS A 59 -24.29 -11.05 -11.26
CA LYS A 59 -24.84 -10.18 -10.21
C LYS A 59 -23.82 -9.17 -9.68
N ASP A 60 -22.52 -9.44 -9.79
CA ASP A 60 -21.49 -8.45 -9.42
C ASP A 60 -21.41 -7.37 -10.53
N PRO A 61 -21.62 -6.08 -10.22
CA PRO A 61 -21.57 -5.01 -11.21
C PRO A 61 -20.20 -4.90 -11.92
N ARG A 62 -19.13 -5.39 -11.30
CA ARG A 62 -17.76 -5.37 -11.83
C ARG A 62 -17.46 -6.58 -12.72
N ALA A 63 -18.35 -7.58 -12.74
CA ALA A 63 -18.15 -8.80 -13.52
C ALA A 63 -17.95 -8.53 -15.00
N LYS A 64 -18.64 -7.51 -15.55
CA LYS A 64 -18.51 -7.15 -16.96
C LYS A 64 -17.11 -6.66 -17.31
N GLU A 65 -16.49 -5.86 -16.43
CA GLU A 65 -15.15 -5.29 -16.64
C GLU A 65 -14.06 -6.34 -16.40
N VAL A 66 -14.12 -7.03 -15.26
CA VAL A 66 -13.07 -7.94 -14.82
C VAL A 66 -13.14 -9.29 -15.54
N ALA A 67 -14.33 -9.83 -15.72
CA ALA A 67 -14.53 -11.22 -16.16
C ALA A 67 -15.43 -11.36 -17.40
N GLY A 68 -15.78 -10.26 -18.07
CA GLY A 68 -16.72 -10.24 -19.18
C GLY A 68 -16.33 -11.18 -20.33
N SER A 69 -15.05 -11.18 -20.70
CA SER A 69 -14.53 -12.04 -21.77
C SER A 69 -14.66 -13.54 -21.44
N LEU A 70 -14.54 -13.93 -20.16
CA LEU A 70 -14.70 -15.31 -19.72
C LEU A 70 -16.18 -15.71 -19.68
N LEU A 71 -17.06 -14.82 -19.23
CA LEU A 71 -18.51 -15.03 -19.26
C LEU A 71 -19.02 -15.21 -20.69
N ASP A 72 -18.50 -14.44 -21.65
CA ASP A 72 -18.86 -14.59 -23.06
C ASP A 72 -18.37 -15.93 -23.65
N LYS A 73 -17.17 -16.39 -23.28
CA LYS A 73 -16.68 -17.72 -23.66
C LYS A 73 -17.56 -18.83 -23.04
N ALA A 74 -17.96 -18.67 -21.78
CA ALA A 74 -18.84 -19.62 -21.11
C ALA A 74 -20.20 -19.74 -21.83
N ARG A 75 -20.84 -18.60 -22.14
CA ARG A 75 -22.10 -18.55 -22.90
C ARG A 75 -21.97 -19.15 -24.31
N LYS A 76 -20.90 -18.82 -25.04
CA LYS A 76 -20.63 -19.38 -26.37
C LYS A 76 -20.45 -20.90 -26.32
N ALA A 77 -19.75 -21.42 -25.31
CA ALA A 77 -19.58 -22.86 -25.11
C ALA A 77 -20.93 -23.55 -24.86
N LEU A 78 -21.81 -22.96 -24.03
CA LEU A 78 -23.17 -23.47 -23.82
C LEU A 78 -24.04 -23.42 -25.08
N GLY A 79 -23.92 -22.36 -25.89
CA GLY A 79 -24.62 -22.26 -27.17
C GLY A 79 -24.19 -23.36 -28.14
N ARG A 80 -22.89 -23.68 -28.19
CA ARG A 80 -22.37 -24.81 -28.97
C ARG A 80 -22.79 -26.16 -28.39
N ALA A 81 -22.82 -26.30 -27.07
CA ALA A 81 -23.29 -27.53 -26.41
C ALA A 81 -24.75 -27.84 -26.78
N HIS A 82 -25.60 -26.82 -26.78
CA HIS A 82 -26.98 -26.94 -27.23
C HIS A 82 -27.07 -27.36 -28.70
N GLY A 83 -26.27 -26.73 -29.58
CA GLY A 83 -26.19 -27.11 -30.99
C GLY A 83 -25.74 -28.56 -31.21
N ALA A 84 -24.76 -29.05 -30.44
CA ALA A 84 -24.30 -30.45 -30.51
C ALA A 84 -25.41 -31.43 -30.10
N SER A 85 -26.15 -31.13 -29.04
CA SER A 85 -27.29 -31.95 -28.60
C SER A 85 -28.41 -31.99 -29.66
N LEU A 86 -28.72 -30.86 -30.30
CA LEU A 86 -29.70 -30.84 -31.42
C LEU A 86 -29.25 -31.67 -32.62
N ALA A 87 -27.94 -31.82 -32.83
CA ALA A 87 -27.36 -32.67 -33.87
C ALA A 87 -27.26 -34.15 -33.46
N GLY A 88 -27.66 -34.52 -32.24
CA GLY A 88 -27.54 -35.88 -31.69
C GLY A 88 -26.15 -36.23 -31.16
N ASP A 89 -25.22 -35.27 -31.09
CA ASP A 89 -23.88 -35.45 -30.51
C ASP A 89 -23.90 -35.18 -28.99
N GLU A 90 -24.34 -36.18 -28.24
CA GLU A 90 -24.46 -36.11 -26.78
C GLU A 90 -23.10 -35.99 -26.06
N GLU A 91 -22.05 -36.61 -26.61
CA GLU A 91 -20.70 -36.52 -26.03
C GLU A 91 -20.12 -35.12 -26.22
N GLY A 92 -20.22 -34.57 -27.43
CA GLY A 92 -19.82 -33.20 -27.72
C GLY A 92 -20.58 -32.18 -26.86
N ALA A 93 -21.90 -32.36 -26.70
CA ALA A 93 -22.71 -31.53 -25.81
C ALA A 93 -22.19 -31.56 -24.36
N ARG A 94 -21.89 -32.75 -23.82
CA ARG A 94 -21.35 -32.92 -22.47
C ARG A 94 -19.99 -32.26 -22.30
N ILE A 95 -19.07 -32.42 -23.25
CA ILE A 95 -17.74 -31.80 -23.21
C ILE A 95 -17.86 -30.27 -23.24
N LEU A 96 -18.66 -29.73 -24.15
CA LEU A 96 -18.86 -28.29 -24.28
C LEU A 96 -19.54 -27.67 -23.05
N SER A 97 -20.48 -28.37 -22.42
CA SER A 97 -21.07 -27.96 -21.14
C SER A 97 -20.03 -27.87 -20.02
N ARG A 98 -19.11 -28.85 -19.93
CA ARG A 98 -17.99 -28.81 -18.96
C ARG A 98 -17.03 -27.64 -19.22
N VAL A 99 -16.74 -27.35 -20.49
CA VAL A 99 -15.95 -26.18 -20.89
C VAL A 99 -16.66 -24.89 -20.47
N GLY A 100 -17.97 -24.78 -20.68
CA GLY A 100 -18.78 -23.65 -20.21
C GLY A 100 -18.67 -23.47 -18.69
N LEU A 101 -18.80 -24.56 -17.93
CA LEU A 101 -18.65 -24.55 -16.47
C LEU A 101 -17.24 -24.13 -16.03
N ALA A 102 -16.20 -24.60 -16.72
CA ALA A 102 -14.82 -24.22 -16.42
C ALA A 102 -14.59 -22.72 -16.60
N TRP A 103 -15.09 -22.13 -17.69
CA TRP A 103 -15.02 -20.68 -17.91
C TRP A 103 -15.81 -19.89 -16.87
N ALA A 104 -17.00 -20.35 -16.49
CA ALA A 104 -17.81 -19.73 -15.44
C ALA A 104 -17.06 -19.75 -14.10
N ARG A 105 -16.45 -20.88 -13.71
CA ARG A 105 -15.64 -20.96 -12.49
C ARG A 105 -14.40 -20.07 -12.54
N ALA A 106 -13.70 -20.03 -13.68
CA ALA A 106 -12.56 -19.14 -13.87
C ALA A 106 -12.95 -17.67 -13.70
N SER A 107 -14.13 -17.27 -14.19
CA SER A 107 -14.66 -15.91 -14.04
C SER A 107 -14.87 -15.52 -12.56
N ARG A 108 -15.39 -16.45 -11.74
CA ARG A 108 -15.52 -16.26 -10.28
C ARG A 108 -14.18 -16.14 -9.58
N VAL A 109 -13.20 -16.96 -9.94
CA VAL A 109 -11.85 -16.90 -9.38
C VAL A 109 -11.19 -15.56 -9.72
N LEU A 110 -11.36 -15.07 -10.94
CA LEU A 110 -10.81 -13.79 -11.37
C LEU A 110 -11.42 -12.61 -10.58
N LEU A 111 -12.73 -12.62 -10.30
CA LEU A 111 -13.34 -11.63 -9.41
C LEU A 111 -12.76 -11.66 -8.00
N ARG A 112 -12.59 -12.85 -7.42
CA ARG A 112 -11.96 -13.00 -6.11
C ARG A 112 -10.51 -12.48 -6.11
N ALA A 113 -9.76 -12.74 -7.18
CA ALA A 113 -8.41 -12.23 -7.35
C ALA A 113 -8.40 -10.69 -7.38
N ALA A 114 -9.28 -10.07 -8.16
CA ALA A 114 -9.42 -8.61 -8.21
C ALA A 114 -9.78 -8.01 -6.84
N ASP A 115 -10.61 -8.68 -6.04
CA ASP A 115 -10.91 -8.24 -4.66
C ASP A 115 -9.70 -8.36 -3.73
N THR A 116 -8.89 -9.42 -3.88
CA THR A 116 -7.67 -9.57 -3.10
C THR A 116 -6.61 -8.53 -3.46
N GLU A 117 -6.47 -8.20 -4.74
CA GLU A 117 -5.56 -7.13 -5.21
C GLU A 117 -5.97 -5.78 -4.62
N LYS A 118 -7.25 -5.41 -4.68
CA LYS A 118 -7.74 -4.16 -4.06
C LYS A 118 -7.47 -4.07 -2.56
N ARG A 119 -7.60 -5.20 -1.84
CA ARG A 119 -7.27 -5.26 -0.40
C ARG A 119 -5.76 -5.14 -0.16
N ALA A 120 -4.95 -5.75 -1.02
CA ALA A 120 -3.49 -5.63 -0.96
C ALA A 120 -3.05 -4.17 -1.19
N ASP A 121 -3.61 -3.49 -2.19
CA ASP A 121 -3.33 -2.07 -2.48
C ASP A 121 -3.70 -1.17 -1.29
N ALA A 122 -4.89 -1.38 -0.71
CA ALA A 122 -5.33 -0.66 0.49
C ALA A 122 -4.41 -0.92 1.69
N GLY A 123 -3.93 -2.15 1.85
CA GLY A 123 -2.95 -2.52 2.86
C GLY A 123 -1.61 -1.83 2.64
N GLN A 124 -1.12 -1.80 1.40
CA GLN A 124 0.12 -1.12 1.03
C GLN A 124 0.05 0.39 1.28
N ALA A 125 -1.08 1.03 0.97
CA ALA A 125 -1.31 2.45 1.26
C ALA A 125 -1.20 2.72 2.77
N LYS A 126 -1.89 1.92 3.61
CA LYS A 126 -1.81 2.05 5.08
C LYS A 126 -0.39 1.87 5.61
N VAL A 127 0.38 0.93 5.06
CA VAL A 127 1.78 0.72 5.45
C VAL A 127 2.63 1.94 5.11
N ARG A 128 2.41 2.59 3.96
CA ARG A 128 3.10 3.84 3.61
C ARG A 128 2.77 4.96 4.60
N ASP A 129 1.48 5.17 4.89
CA ASP A 129 1.04 6.19 5.85
C ASP A 129 1.63 5.98 7.25
N LEU A 130 1.67 4.73 7.71
CA LEU A 130 2.25 4.38 9.00
C LEU A 130 3.76 4.61 9.02
N LYS A 131 4.48 4.28 7.94
CA LYS A 131 5.91 4.59 7.81
C LYS A 131 6.17 6.09 7.91
N GLU A 132 5.39 6.91 7.20
CA GLU A 132 5.52 8.38 7.27
C GLU A 132 5.23 8.93 8.68
N LYS A 133 4.27 8.35 9.40
CA LYS A 133 4.01 8.72 10.81
C LYS A 133 5.17 8.34 11.72
N VAL A 134 5.75 7.16 11.54
CA VAL A 134 6.92 6.71 12.29
C VAL A 134 8.13 7.61 12.02
N GLU A 135 8.40 7.96 10.77
CA GLU A 135 9.51 8.86 10.42
C GLU A 135 9.31 10.26 11.01
N ARG A 136 8.09 10.82 10.95
CA ARG A 136 7.77 12.09 11.63
C ARG A 136 7.96 12.01 13.14
N ALA A 137 7.53 10.92 13.77
CA ALA A 137 7.71 10.73 15.21
C ALA A 137 9.20 10.65 15.59
N LYS A 138 10.01 9.93 14.81
CA LYS A 138 11.48 9.89 14.99
C LYS A 138 12.09 11.29 14.89
N LEU A 139 11.72 12.07 13.88
CA LEU A 139 12.20 13.44 13.73
C LEU A 139 11.87 14.31 14.95
N LEU A 140 10.64 14.25 15.44
CA LEU A 140 10.24 14.98 16.64
C LEU A 140 11.05 14.55 17.87
N ILE A 141 11.30 13.24 18.06
CA ILE A 141 12.14 12.75 19.16
C ILE A 141 13.55 13.32 19.04
N THR A 142 14.17 13.23 17.85
CA THR A 142 15.53 13.78 17.65
C THR A 142 15.60 15.29 17.89
N GLU A 143 14.55 16.04 17.53
CA GLU A 143 14.47 17.47 17.82
C GLU A 143 14.35 17.74 19.33
N THR A 144 13.52 16.98 20.05
CA THR A 144 13.39 17.12 21.51
C THR A 144 14.67 16.78 22.26
N GLU A 145 15.43 15.78 21.79
CA GLU A 145 16.72 15.42 22.34
C GLU A 145 17.75 16.53 22.10
N ALA A 146 17.77 17.12 20.89
CA ALA A 146 18.63 18.24 20.57
C ALA A 146 18.31 19.48 21.44
N ARG A 147 17.03 19.83 21.59
CA ARG A 147 16.59 20.93 22.47
C ARG A 147 16.95 20.68 23.92
N LYS A 148 16.77 19.44 24.40
CA LYS A 148 17.18 19.06 25.76
C LYS A 148 18.68 19.23 25.96
N GLY A 149 19.49 18.81 25.00
CA GLY A 149 20.95 18.99 25.03
C GLY A 149 21.39 20.45 25.03
N GLN A 150 20.68 21.33 24.31
CA GLN A 150 20.92 22.77 24.33
C GLN A 150 20.60 23.37 25.71
N LEU A 151 19.42 23.06 26.26
CA LEU A 151 19.00 23.56 27.57
C LEU A 151 19.94 23.10 28.69
N THR A 152 20.40 21.83 28.67
CA THR A 152 21.37 21.35 29.66
C THR A 152 22.72 22.08 29.55
N ALA A 153 23.17 22.42 28.34
CA ALA A 153 24.38 23.20 28.13
C ALA A 153 24.22 24.66 28.62
N GLU A 154 23.04 25.27 28.41
CA GLU A 154 22.72 26.62 28.90
C GLU A 154 22.68 26.68 30.43
N ILE A 155 22.03 25.69 31.08
CA ILE A 155 22.01 25.58 32.55
C ILE A 155 23.44 25.44 33.09
N ALA A 156 24.25 24.57 32.51
CA ALA A 156 25.64 24.39 32.94
C ALA A 156 26.48 25.67 32.79
N ARG A 157 26.26 26.47 31.74
CA ARG A 157 26.90 27.78 31.56
C ARG A 157 26.43 28.79 32.61
N ALA A 158 25.12 28.89 32.83
CA ALA A 158 24.55 29.78 33.83
C ALA A 158 25.04 29.46 35.24
N GLU A 159 25.14 28.17 35.60
CA GLU A 159 25.72 27.72 36.87
C GLU A 159 27.21 28.08 37.00
N ALA A 160 27.99 27.91 35.94
CA ALA A 160 29.41 28.27 35.93
C ALA A 160 29.61 29.78 36.09
N ASP A 161 28.78 30.60 35.44
CA ASP A 161 28.86 32.05 35.53
C ASP A 161 28.37 32.57 36.89
N ALA A 162 27.30 31.99 37.45
CA ALA A 162 26.85 32.29 38.81
C ALA A 162 27.95 32.00 39.85
N LYS A 163 28.66 30.86 39.72
CA LYS A 163 29.80 30.52 40.58
C LYS A 163 30.94 31.54 40.47
N LYS A 164 31.27 32.02 39.26
CA LYS A 164 32.31 33.06 39.07
C LYS A 164 31.91 34.39 39.68
N VAL A 165 30.65 34.81 39.52
CA VAL A 165 30.14 36.06 40.10
C VAL A 165 30.17 35.99 41.63
N GLY A 166 29.71 34.88 42.21
CA GLY A 166 29.74 34.64 43.66
C GLY A 166 31.16 34.60 44.24
N ALA A 167 32.12 34.00 43.55
CA ALA A 167 33.53 34.04 43.96
C ALA A 167 34.08 35.48 43.92
N GLY A 168 33.78 36.23 42.85
CA GLY A 168 34.23 37.61 42.69
C GLY A 168 33.65 38.60 43.71
N THR A 169 32.40 38.40 44.18
CA THR A 169 31.82 39.22 45.26
C THR A 169 32.45 38.92 46.61
N LEU A 170 32.67 37.64 46.93
CA LEU A 170 33.35 37.24 48.17
C LEU A 170 34.79 37.79 48.25
N ASP A 171 35.54 37.73 47.15
CA ASP A 171 36.89 38.28 47.10
C ASP A 171 36.91 39.81 47.25
N LYS A 172 35.90 40.51 46.70
CA LYS A 172 35.74 41.97 46.88
C LYS A 172 35.39 42.33 48.32
N GLU A 173 34.49 41.58 48.98
CA GLU A 173 34.18 41.80 50.40
C GLU A 173 35.37 41.54 51.31
N LYS A 174 36.11 40.43 51.11
CA LYS A 174 37.36 40.16 51.86
C LYS A 174 38.34 41.33 51.76
N LYS A 175 38.57 41.85 50.54
CA LYS A 175 39.43 43.03 50.33
C LYS A 175 38.89 44.31 50.97
N ARG A 176 37.57 44.46 51.11
CA ARG A 176 36.96 45.61 51.81
C ARG A 176 37.17 45.51 53.32
N VAL A 177 36.94 44.34 53.90
CA VAL A 177 37.14 44.09 55.34
C VAL A 177 38.61 44.25 55.73
N GLU A 178 39.56 43.83 54.90
CA GLU A 178 41.00 44.06 55.15
C GLU A 178 41.44 45.53 55.00
N LYS A 179 40.69 46.37 54.26
CA LYS A 179 41.05 47.78 54.01
C LYS A 179 40.34 48.80 54.88
N GLU A 180 39.36 48.42 55.72
CA GLU A 180 38.80 49.34 56.71
C GLU A 180 39.75 49.46 57.92
N PRO A 181 40.42 50.61 58.14
CA PRO A 181 41.26 50.80 59.31
C PRO A 181 40.38 50.84 60.55
N ALA A 182 40.74 50.06 61.58
CA ALA A 182 40.09 50.03 62.88
C ALA A 182 39.91 51.44 63.45
N LYS A 183 38.70 52.00 63.29
CA LYS A 183 38.31 53.25 63.96
C LYS A 183 38.18 52.93 65.44
N LYS A 184 39.11 53.46 66.24
CA LYS A 184 39.17 53.33 67.70
C LYS A 184 37.79 53.56 68.33
N PRO A 185 37.36 52.74 69.31
CA PRO A 185 36.08 52.91 69.97
C PRO A 185 36.05 54.25 70.72
N ALA A 186 35.15 55.14 70.32
CA ALA A 186 34.82 56.33 71.07
C ALA A 186 34.04 55.93 72.33
N LYS A 187 34.47 56.50 73.46
CA LYS A 187 33.95 56.28 74.81
C LYS A 187 32.42 56.35 74.88
N SER A 188 31.88 55.40 75.61
CA SER A 188 30.55 55.38 76.22
C SER A 188 30.22 56.71 76.91
N ASP A 189 29.09 57.31 76.53
CA ASP A 189 28.42 58.34 77.33
C ASP A 189 27.06 57.83 77.81
N LYS A 190 26.70 58.28 79.01
CA LYS A 190 25.77 57.70 79.99
C LYS A 190 24.30 57.50 79.56
N PRO A 191 23.57 56.59 80.22
CA PRO A 191 22.11 56.51 80.14
C PRO A 191 21.48 57.66 80.95
N LYS A 192 20.66 58.49 80.31
CA LYS A 192 19.81 59.47 81.01
C LYS A 192 18.38 58.93 81.08
N LYS A 193 17.98 58.58 82.30
CA LYS A 193 16.58 58.44 82.74
C LYS A 193 15.77 59.65 82.25
N GLU A 194 14.54 59.43 81.80
CA GLU A 194 13.37 60.13 82.37
C GLU A 194 12.04 59.55 81.84
N LYS A 195 11.22 59.09 82.80
CA LYS A 195 9.75 58.93 82.75
C LYS A 195 9.11 60.34 82.70
N PRO A 196 7.86 60.53 82.22
CA PRO A 196 6.63 59.97 82.82
C PRO A 196 6.00 58.83 82.02
#